data_AF-A0A0C2JS90-F1
#
_entry.id   AF-A0A0C2JS90-F1
#
_cell.length_a   1.000
_cell.length_b   1.000
_cell.length_c   1.000
_cell.angle_alpha   90.00
_cell.angle_beta   90.00
_cell.angle_gamma   90.00
#
_symmetry.space_group_name_H-M   'P 1'
#
loop_
_entity.id
_entity.type
_entity.pdbx_description
1 polymer ?
#
loop_
_entity_poly.entity_id
_entity_poly.type
_entity_poly.pdbx_seq_one_letter_code
_entity_poly.pdbx_strand_id
1 'polypeptide(L)'
;MLEEIAKTLPHSMEVKLSGNEPSLEDAIEYINAMQFKELRKKLSQYDPLISRVWSEKELLMTEQYYKNFLYLNKKYRDVVKVIVPSLAVDEFWHHHILDTRSYIKDSNNIFGYYFHHYPYFGMRSDEDYNNLKDAFNLTQEIYEAEFGEKMVDIW
;
A
#
# COMPACT_ATOMS: atom_id res chain seq x y z
N MET A 1 13.18 12.64 12.01
CA MET A 1 11.71 12.56 12.09
C MET A 1 11.22 11.20 11.59
N LEU A 2 11.44 10.84 10.32
CA LEU A 2 10.95 9.57 9.76
C LEU A 2 11.61 8.31 10.34
N GLU A 3 12.91 8.36 10.65
CA GLU A 3 13.57 7.28 11.38
C GLU A 3 13.02 7.09 12.80
N GLU A 4 12.61 8.18 13.46
CA GLU A 4 11.98 8.11 14.78
C GLU A 4 10.57 7.52 14.68
N ILE A 5 9.78 7.92 13.68
CA ILE A 5 8.48 7.31 13.39
C ILE A 5 8.64 5.80 13.13
N ALA A 6 9.61 5.40 12.30
CA ALA A 6 9.87 3.99 12.01
C ALA A 6 10.18 3.17 13.28
N LYS A 7 10.93 3.73 14.24
CA LYS A 7 11.23 3.08 15.53
C LYS A 7 10.00 2.84 16.40
N THR A 8 8.93 3.62 16.19
CA THR A 8 7.66 3.41 16.91
C THR A 8 6.85 2.24 16.35
N LEU A 9 7.14 1.76 15.14
CA LEU A 9 6.42 0.67 14.51
C LEU A 9 6.99 -0.69 14.97
N PRO A 10 6.14 -1.72 15.16
CA PRO A 10 6.64 -3.05 15.48
C PRO A 10 7.50 -3.60 14.35
N HIS A 11 8.40 -4.53 14.70
CA HIS A 11 9.46 -5.10 13.86
C HIS A 11 9.01 -5.80 12.55
N SER A 12 7.72 -5.79 12.21
CA SER A 12 7.16 -6.31 10.96
C SER A 12 7.65 -5.60 9.69
N MET A 13 8.42 -4.50 9.83
CA MET A 13 9.03 -3.76 8.72
C MET A 13 10.50 -4.14 8.45
N GLU A 14 11.13 -4.94 9.33
CA GLU A 14 12.50 -5.42 9.09
C GLU A 14 12.48 -6.63 8.17
N VAL A 15 12.73 -6.40 6.89
CA VAL A 15 12.83 -7.47 5.90
C VAL A 15 14.30 -7.82 5.69
N LYS A 16 14.64 -9.09 5.91
CA LYS A 16 15.96 -9.60 5.56
C LYS A 16 16.03 -9.79 4.06
N LEU A 17 16.87 -8.99 3.42
CA LEU A 17 17.13 -9.14 2.00
C LEU A 17 17.98 -10.37 1.74
N SER A 18 17.51 -11.16 0.78
CA SER A 18 18.14 -12.38 0.28
C SER A 18 19.13 -12.10 -0.84
N GLY A 19 19.08 -10.92 -1.48
CA GLY A 19 19.89 -10.54 -2.63
C GLY A 19 19.36 -11.10 -3.96
N ASN A 20 18.24 -11.84 -3.93
CA ASN A 20 17.55 -12.39 -5.10
C ASN A 20 16.21 -11.71 -5.34
N GLU A 21 16.05 -10.46 -4.89
CA GLU A 21 14.81 -9.72 -5.08
C GLU A 21 14.61 -9.36 -6.56
N PRO A 22 13.36 -9.33 -7.06
CA PRO A 22 13.05 -8.84 -8.40
C PRO A 22 13.66 -7.45 -8.64
N SER A 23 14.08 -7.16 -9.87
CA SER A 23 14.53 -5.80 -10.20
C SER A 23 13.38 -4.79 -10.07
N LEU A 24 13.68 -3.50 -10.06
CA LEU A 24 12.63 -2.48 -10.12
C LEU A 24 11.82 -2.62 -11.41
N GLU A 25 12.46 -2.95 -12.53
CA GLU A 25 11.81 -3.10 -13.84
C GLU A 25 10.85 -4.30 -13.87
N ASP A 26 11.29 -5.47 -13.39
CA ASP A 26 10.42 -6.66 -13.28
C ASP A 26 9.21 -6.39 -12.38
N ALA A 27 9.43 -5.70 -11.27
CA ALA A 27 8.37 -5.33 -10.35
C ALA A 27 7.36 -4.37 -10.99
N ILE A 28 7.81 -3.38 -11.77
CA ILE A 28 6.95 -2.46 -12.51
C ILE A 28 6.12 -3.21 -13.55
N GLU A 29 6.74 -4.09 -14.33
CA GLU A 29 6.04 -4.91 -15.32
C GLU A 29 4.96 -5.75 -14.66
N TYR A 30 5.29 -6.42 -13.54
CA TYR A 30 4.34 -7.21 -12.79
C TYR A 30 3.18 -6.36 -12.24
N ILE A 31 3.48 -5.23 -11.57
CA ILE A 31 2.46 -4.30 -11.05
C ILE A 31 1.53 -3.88 -12.17
N ASN A 32 2.06 -3.45 -13.32
CA ASN A 32 1.27 -2.99 -14.45
C ASN A 32 0.31 -4.07 -14.99
N ALA A 33 0.72 -5.35 -14.95
CA ALA A 33 -0.09 -6.48 -15.39
C ALA A 33 -1.21 -6.90 -14.41
N MET A 34 -1.21 -6.45 -13.15
CA MET A 34 -2.26 -6.78 -12.16
C MET A 34 -3.62 -6.19 -12.57
N GLN A 35 -4.71 -6.96 -12.42
CA GLN A 35 -6.06 -6.57 -12.88
C GLN A 35 -7.20 -6.68 -11.83
N PHE A 36 -6.91 -7.17 -10.61
CA PHE A 36 -7.82 -7.21 -9.44
C PHE A 36 -9.32 -7.50 -9.72
N LYS A 37 -9.65 -8.38 -10.68
CA LYS A 37 -11.02 -8.53 -11.21
C LYS A 37 -12.02 -9.00 -10.15
N GLU A 38 -11.68 -10.06 -9.42
CA GLU A 38 -12.57 -10.62 -8.39
C GLU A 38 -12.71 -9.66 -7.19
N LEU A 39 -11.61 -8.98 -6.82
CA LEU A 39 -11.62 -7.96 -5.77
C LEU A 39 -12.56 -6.81 -6.16
N ARG A 40 -12.40 -6.22 -7.35
CA ARG A 40 -13.29 -5.16 -7.83
C ARG A 40 -14.75 -5.60 -7.87
N LYS A 41 -15.03 -6.79 -8.39
CA LYS A 41 -16.38 -7.35 -8.44
C LYS A 41 -16.99 -7.46 -7.05
N LYS A 42 -16.21 -7.90 -6.06
CA LYS A 42 -16.65 -7.97 -4.65
C LYS A 42 -16.99 -6.59 -4.10
N LEU A 43 -16.14 -5.59 -4.33
CA LEU A 43 -16.33 -4.24 -3.79
C LEU A 43 -17.42 -3.43 -4.51
N SER A 44 -17.73 -3.78 -5.76
CA SER A 44 -18.75 -3.08 -6.58
C SER A 44 -20.19 -3.56 -6.35
N GLN A 45 -20.42 -4.51 -5.44
CA GLN A 45 -21.75 -5.06 -5.18
C GLN A 45 -21.97 -5.22 -3.68
N TYR A 46 -23.24 -5.35 -3.27
CA TYR A 46 -23.54 -5.64 -1.87
C TYR A 46 -22.93 -6.98 -1.43
N ASP A 47 -22.22 -6.95 -0.31
CA ASP A 47 -21.70 -8.11 0.41
C ASP A 47 -21.83 -7.80 1.92
N PRO A 48 -22.40 -8.68 2.75
CA PRO A 48 -22.54 -8.43 4.19
C PRO A 48 -21.21 -8.20 4.93
N LEU A 49 -20.08 -8.58 4.32
CA LEU A 49 -18.73 -8.45 4.86
C LEU A 49 -17.98 -7.22 4.32
N ILE A 50 -18.62 -6.37 3.53
CA ILE A 50 -18.05 -5.08 3.11
C ILE A 50 -18.85 -3.93 3.76
N SER A 51 -18.14 -2.90 4.20
CA SER A 51 -18.72 -1.74 4.90
C SER A 51 -19.49 -0.82 3.94
N ARG A 52 -19.09 -0.79 2.67
CA ARG A 52 -19.63 0.09 1.63
C ARG A 52 -19.52 -0.57 0.26
N VAL A 53 -20.44 -0.20 -0.64
CA VAL A 53 -20.36 -0.52 -2.07
C VAL A 53 -19.62 0.62 -2.76
N TRP A 54 -18.59 0.28 -3.52
CA TRP A 54 -17.75 1.25 -4.21
C TRP A 54 -18.26 1.51 -5.62
N SER A 55 -18.24 2.76 -6.05
CA SER A 55 -18.50 3.11 -7.45
C SER A 55 -17.34 2.67 -8.35
N GLU A 56 -17.62 2.50 -9.64
CA GLU A 56 -16.60 2.17 -10.63
C GLU A 56 -15.45 3.20 -10.65
N LYS A 57 -15.77 4.49 -10.53
CA LYS A 57 -14.78 5.56 -10.49
C LYS A 57 -13.85 5.44 -9.28
N GLU A 58 -14.40 5.21 -8.09
CA GLU A 58 -13.62 5.04 -6.86
C GLU A 58 -12.71 3.80 -6.97
N LEU A 59 -13.22 2.69 -7.51
CA LEU A 59 -12.43 1.48 -7.70
C LEU A 59 -11.27 1.67 -8.68
N LEU A 60 -11.51 2.30 -9.84
CA LEU A 60 -10.47 2.53 -10.83
C LEU A 60 -9.39 3.48 -10.31
N MET A 61 -9.77 4.54 -9.61
CA MET A 61 -8.82 5.47 -9.01
C MET A 61 -8.00 4.81 -7.89
N THR A 62 -8.67 4.13 -6.97
CA THR A 62 -7.99 3.44 -5.85
C THR A 62 -7.10 2.31 -6.32
N GLU A 63 -7.51 1.53 -7.34
CA GLU A 63 -6.65 0.49 -7.94
C GLU A 63 -5.35 1.11 -8.47
N GLN A 64 -5.43 2.24 -9.19
CA GLN A 64 -4.23 2.92 -9.67
C GLN A 64 -3.38 3.47 -8.52
N TYR A 65 -3.99 4.06 -7.49
CA TYR A 65 -3.28 4.55 -6.31
C TYR A 65 -2.62 3.41 -5.52
N TYR A 66 -3.25 2.24 -5.45
CA TYR A 66 -2.68 1.06 -4.83
C TYR A 66 -1.48 0.51 -5.62
N LYS A 67 -1.56 0.46 -6.95
CA LYS A 67 -0.42 0.09 -7.81
C LYS A 67 0.75 1.06 -7.62
N ASN A 68 0.46 2.35 -7.56
CA ASN A 68 1.46 3.39 -7.28
C ASN A 68 2.05 3.23 -5.87
N PHE A 69 1.24 2.91 -4.87
CA PHE A 69 1.71 2.63 -3.51
C PHE A 69 2.68 1.43 -3.45
N LEU A 70 2.38 0.33 -4.16
CA LEU A 70 3.29 -0.82 -4.29
C LEU A 70 4.60 -0.42 -4.97
N TYR A 71 4.51 0.37 -6.04
CA TYR A 71 5.67 0.91 -6.74
C TYR A 71 6.55 1.77 -5.84
N LEU A 72 5.96 2.71 -5.10
CA LEU A 72 6.71 3.60 -4.20
C LEU A 72 7.44 2.80 -3.12
N ASN A 73 6.75 1.82 -2.51
CA ASN A 73 7.36 0.91 -1.54
C ASN A 73 8.48 0.07 -2.16
N LYS A 74 8.40 -0.30 -3.44
CA LYS A 74 9.48 -1.01 -4.13
C LYS A 74 10.67 -0.11 -4.45
N LYS A 75 10.43 1.07 -5.03
CA LYS A 75 11.46 1.99 -5.51
C LYS A 75 12.23 2.65 -4.37
N TYR A 76 11.53 3.05 -3.31
CA TYR A 76 12.09 3.89 -2.25
C TYR A 76 12.47 3.12 -0.97
N ARG A 77 12.29 1.80 -0.91
CA ARG A 77 12.57 0.94 0.26
C ARG A 77 13.93 1.15 0.94
N ASP A 78 14.95 1.50 0.18
CA ASP A 78 16.31 1.66 0.73
C ASP A 78 16.51 3.02 1.39
N VAL A 79 15.71 4.03 1.01
CA VAL A 79 15.86 5.43 1.43
C VAL A 79 14.71 5.93 2.32
N VAL A 80 13.50 5.38 2.16
CA VAL A 80 12.31 5.75 2.92
C VAL A 80 11.79 4.52 3.64
N LYS A 81 11.77 4.58 4.98
CA LYS A 81 11.40 3.44 5.83
C LYS A 81 9.90 3.26 6.04
N VAL A 82 9.13 4.33 5.89
CA VAL A 82 7.68 4.34 6.16
C VAL A 82 6.99 5.10 5.02
N ILE A 83 6.27 4.36 4.19
CA ILE A 83 5.34 4.89 3.18
C ILE A 83 3.99 4.28 3.52
N VAL A 84 2.98 5.12 3.76
CA VAL A 84 1.66 4.69 4.26
C VAL A 84 0.58 4.95 3.21
N PRO A 85 -0.43 4.06 3.10
CA PRO A 85 -1.50 4.24 2.12
C PRO A 85 -2.47 5.37 2.55
N SER A 86 -3.27 5.88 1.60
CA SER A 86 -4.48 6.62 1.94
C SER A 86 -5.58 5.66 2.44
N LEU A 87 -6.66 6.18 3.02
CA LEU A 87 -7.75 5.33 3.56
C LEU A 87 -8.32 4.36 2.52
N ALA A 88 -8.62 4.84 1.32
CA ALA A 88 -9.14 3.99 0.25
C ALA A 88 -8.12 2.96 -0.22
N VAL A 89 -6.84 3.35 -0.34
CA VAL A 89 -5.77 2.41 -0.71
C VAL A 89 -5.58 1.35 0.37
N ASP A 90 -5.70 1.70 1.65
CA ASP A 90 -5.57 0.76 2.77
C ASP A 90 -6.71 -0.28 2.77
N GLU A 91 -7.97 0.12 2.61
CA GLU A 91 -9.09 -0.84 2.52
C GLU A 91 -8.96 -1.75 1.29
N PHE A 92 -8.53 -1.21 0.14
CA PHE A 92 -8.26 -2.03 -1.04
C PHE A 92 -7.15 -3.04 -0.76
N TRP A 93 -6.10 -2.62 -0.07
CA TRP A 93 -5.00 -3.49 0.33
C TRP A 93 -5.47 -4.59 1.30
N HIS A 94 -6.32 -4.27 2.28
CA HIS A 94 -6.90 -5.27 3.18
C HIS A 94 -7.65 -6.35 2.39
N HIS A 95 -8.45 -5.95 1.40
CA HIS A 95 -9.15 -6.91 0.54
C HIS A 95 -8.23 -7.74 -0.34
N HIS A 96 -7.10 -7.17 -0.79
CA HIS A 96 -6.09 -7.92 -1.51
C HIS A 96 -5.41 -8.97 -0.60
N ILE A 97 -5.08 -8.62 0.65
CA ILE A 97 -4.48 -9.54 1.64
C ILE A 97 -5.38 -10.77 1.90
N LEU A 98 -6.71 -10.59 1.87
CA LEU A 98 -7.65 -11.68 2.12
C LEU A 98 -7.59 -12.80 1.06
N ASP A 99 -7.22 -12.50 -0.19
CA ASP A 99 -6.81 -13.55 -1.14
C ASP A 99 -5.34 -13.90 -0.90
N THR A 100 -5.09 -14.65 0.16
CA THR A 100 -3.73 -14.92 0.65
C THR A 100 -2.83 -15.60 -0.39
N ARG A 101 -3.40 -16.36 -1.34
CA ARG A 101 -2.63 -16.99 -2.43
C ARG A 101 -2.23 -15.99 -3.49
N SER A 102 -3.13 -15.11 -3.91
CA SER A 102 -2.75 -14.00 -4.80
C SER A 102 -1.75 -13.09 -4.12
N TYR A 103 -2.04 -12.71 -2.87
CA TYR A 103 -1.24 -11.74 -2.13
C TYR A 103 0.21 -12.17 -1.92
N ILE A 104 0.46 -13.44 -1.53
CA ILE A 104 1.83 -13.93 -1.38
C ILE A 104 2.56 -14.02 -2.71
N LYS A 105 1.86 -14.41 -3.79
CA LYS A 105 2.43 -14.46 -5.13
C LYS A 105 2.83 -13.06 -5.58
N ASP A 106 1.94 -12.09 -5.44
CA ASP A 106 2.16 -10.71 -5.86
C ASP A 106 3.28 -10.07 -5.03
N SER A 107 3.27 -10.29 -3.71
CA SER A 107 4.35 -9.84 -2.83
C SER A 107 5.72 -10.38 -3.26
N ASN A 108 5.80 -11.67 -3.59
CA ASN A 108 7.07 -12.28 -4.02
C ASN A 108 7.53 -11.76 -5.39
N ASN A 109 6.63 -11.55 -6.36
CA ASN A 109 7.00 -11.04 -7.68
C ASN A 109 7.38 -9.56 -7.67
N ILE A 110 6.89 -8.78 -6.70
CA ILE A 110 7.21 -7.35 -6.58
C ILE A 110 8.43 -7.16 -5.68
N PHE A 111 8.38 -7.71 -4.47
CA PHE A 111 9.33 -7.42 -3.41
C PHE A 111 10.38 -8.52 -3.21
N GLY A 112 10.09 -9.76 -3.60
CA GLY A 112 10.91 -10.93 -3.27
C GLY A 112 10.62 -11.52 -1.89
N TYR A 113 9.60 -11.00 -1.19
CA TYR A 113 9.21 -11.40 0.15
C TYR A 113 7.73 -11.04 0.39
N TYR A 114 7.14 -11.56 1.48
CA TYR A 114 5.79 -11.20 1.88
C TYR A 114 5.73 -9.73 2.32
N PHE A 115 4.97 -8.89 1.63
CA PHE A 115 4.84 -7.48 1.99
C PHE A 115 3.93 -7.37 3.23
N HIS A 116 4.52 -7.16 4.39
CA HIS A 116 3.79 -7.16 5.65
C HIS A 116 2.97 -5.88 5.83
N HIS A 117 1.76 -6.02 6.35
CA HIS A 117 0.91 -4.90 6.76
C HIS A 117 0.81 -4.85 8.28
N TYR A 118 0.90 -3.65 8.85
CA TYR A 118 0.61 -3.38 10.25
C TYR A 118 -0.60 -2.42 10.34
N PRO A 119 -1.82 -2.94 10.52
CA PRO A 119 -3.06 -2.17 10.35
C PRO A 119 -3.42 -1.29 11.55
N TYR A 120 -2.54 -1.14 12.53
CA TYR A 120 -2.81 -0.43 13.78
C TYR A 120 -2.03 0.88 13.93
N PHE A 121 -1.23 1.26 12.92
CA PHE A 121 -0.50 2.53 12.97
C PHE A 121 -1.49 3.70 13.01
N GLY A 122 -1.34 4.58 14.00
CA GLY A 122 -2.22 5.71 14.26
C GLY A 122 -3.34 5.43 15.27
N MET A 123 -3.47 4.21 15.80
CA MET A 123 -4.54 3.83 16.73
C MET A 123 -4.10 3.75 18.20
N ARG A 124 -2.80 3.85 18.48
CA ARG A 124 -2.24 3.51 19.80
C ARG A 124 -2.25 4.68 20.79
N SER A 125 -2.16 5.91 20.29
CA SER A 125 -2.16 7.16 21.07
C SER A 125 -2.33 8.37 20.14
N ASP A 126 -2.53 9.56 20.70
CA ASP A 126 -2.56 10.81 19.93
C ASP A 126 -1.22 11.09 19.22
N GLU A 127 -0.10 10.73 19.85
CA GLU A 127 1.23 10.83 19.25
C GLU A 127 1.36 9.89 18.05
N ASP A 128 0.87 8.65 18.17
CA ASP A 128 0.87 7.68 17.08
C ASP A 128 0.01 8.15 15.89
N TYR A 129 -1.13 8.77 16.19
CA TYR A 129 -2.00 9.37 15.18
C TYR A 129 -1.32 10.54 14.45
N ASN A 130 -0.57 11.40 15.16
CA ASN A 130 0.20 12.45 14.53
C ASN A 130 1.35 11.89 13.68
N ASN A 131 2.02 10.82 14.12
CA ASN A 131 3.03 10.12 13.32
C ASN A 131 2.45 9.58 12.01
N LEU A 132 1.23 9.02 12.03
CA LEU A 132 0.54 8.58 10.82
C LEU A 132 0.31 9.75 9.85
N LYS A 133 -0.13 10.91 10.35
CA LYS A 133 -0.33 12.12 9.52
C LYS A 133 0.97 12.59 8.89
N ASP A 134 2.04 12.66 9.66
CA ASP A 134 3.35 13.08 9.15
C ASP A 134 3.90 12.10 8.11
N ALA A 135 3.72 10.79 8.33
CA ALA A 135 4.07 9.76 7.35
C ALA A 135 3.23 9.85 6.07
N PHE A 136 1.95 10.18 6.18
CA PHE A 136 1.09 10.35 5.00
C PHE A 136 1.42 11.63 4.23
N ASN A 137 1.78 12.73 4.91
CA ASN A 137 2.27 13.94 4.27
C ASN A 137 3.52 13.66 3.41
N LEU A 138 4.49 12.90 3.95
CA LEU A 138 5.62 12.44 3.17
C LEU A 138 5.19 11.59 1.97
N THR A 139 4.24 10.67 2.18
CA THR A 139 3.76 9.82 1.08
C THR A 139 3.18 10.68 -0.05
N GLN A 140 2.42 11.74 0.27
CA GLN A 140 1.92 12.70 -0.71
C GLN A 140 3.05 13.45 -1.43
N GLU A 141 4.11 13.87 -0.73
CA GLU A 141 5.26 14.54 -1.35
C GLU A 141 6.01 13.62 -2.32
N ILE A 142 6.28 12.37 -1.93
CA ILE A 142 6.92 11.38 -2.79
C ILE A 142 6.03 11.06 -3.99
N TYR A 143 4.74 10.87 -3.74
CA TYR A 143 3.76 10.58 -4.79
C TYR A 143 3.71 11.71 -5.82
N GLU A 144 3.61 12.96 -5.38
CA GLU A 144 3.59 14.13 -6.26
C GLU A 144 4.88 14.28 -7.05
N ALA A 145 6.04 14.06 -6.41
CA ALA A 145 7.33 14.09 -7.09
C ALA A 145 7.46 13.00 -8.17
N GLU A 146 6.86 11.83 -7.95
CA GLU A 146 6.94 10.68 -8.86
C GLU A 146 5.91 10.75 -10.01
N PHE A 147 4.68 11.19 -9.72
CA PHE A 147 3.54 11.10 -10.63
C PHE A 147 3.03 12.47 -11.12
N GLY A 148 3.56 13.58 -10.59
CA GLY A 148 3.24 14.94 -11.02
C GLY A 148 1.94 15.51 -10.45
N GLU A 149 1.25 14.76 -9.59
CA GLU A 149 0.02 15.19 -8.93
C GLU A 149 -0.10 14.56 -7.53
N LYS A 150 -0.86 15.20 -6.64
CA LYS A 150 -1.21 14.60 -5.33
C LYS A 150 -2.35 13.61 -5.48
N MET A 151 -2.39 12.59 -4.63
CA MET A 151 -3.60 11.79 -4.49
C MET A 151 -4.74 12.68 -4.01
N VAL A 152 -5.90 12.55 -4.64
CA VAL A 152 -7.13 13.16 -4.16
C VAL A 152 -7.79 12.26 -3.12
N ASP A 153 -8.51 12.87 -2.19
CA ASP A 153 -9.32 12.09 -1.26
C ASP A 153 -10.48 11.45 -2.01
N ILE A 154 -10.65 10.14 -1.81
CA ILE A 154 -11.72 9.37 -2.44
C ILE A 154 -12.92 9.32 -1.49
N TRP A 155 -12.72 9.49 -0.18
CA TRP A 155 -13.72 9.29 0.87
C TRP A 155 -13.97 10.50 1.76
#